data_AF-C5WZ93-F1
#
_entry.id   AF-C5WZ93-F1
#
_cell.length_a   1.000
_cell.length_b   1.000
_cell.length_c   1.000
_cell.angle_alpha   90.00
_cell.angle_beta   90.00
_cell.angle_gamma   90.00
#
_symmetry.space_group_name_H-M   'P 1'
#
loop_
_entity.id
_entity.type
_entity.pdbx_description
1 polymer ?
#
loop_
_entity_poly.entity_id
_entity_poly.type
_entity_poly.pdbx_seq_one_letter_code
_entity_poly.pdbx_strand_id
1 'polypeptide(L)'
;MLISPTLAAPAASLTSPSSTLTTTTTLTRPGIRGRRRSGFHAPADTASRHHRDHSRPALRFAYPEPSASVTTTSLPEPIDRRFDSDELGHLRREPSPEAAVSLLDQLLQRGSAEQLEPEEQAALLQACADTRSLASLRRAHRLLSSRPGSSIPAPVLHRIATLYLKLGARGDARRVLEERPRRREEDAAVQAKRPEAYAKVRELHAQIRAAGYVPDTRHVLHDIDEDAKARALMYHSERLAIAFGLVSTSPGTPLRVMKNLRICGDCHNAVKLIAKVTGREIVVRDNKRFHHFKDGACSCGDYW
;
A
#
# COMPACT_ATOMS: atom_id res chain seq x y z
N MET A 1 -55.89 1.34 -42.62
CA MET A 1 -56.40 2.70 -42.91
C MET A 1 -57.88 2.61 -43.21
N LEU A 2 -58.73 2.75 -42.20
CA LEU A 2 -60.15 3.01 -42.38
C LEU A 2 -60.63 3.88 -41.20
N ILE A 3 -61.12 5.07 -41.55
CA ILE A 3 -62.29 5.74 -40.99
C ILE A 3 -62.17 6.27 -39.54
N SER A 4 -61.86 7.57 -39.42
CA SER A 4 -62.36 8.49 -38.37
C SER A 4 -63.91 8.52 -38.40
N PRO A 5 -64.68 9.15 -37.47
CA PRO A 5 -64.28 10.18 -36.49
C PRO A 5 -65.09 10.18 -35.16
N THR A 6 -64.93 11.25 -34.38
CA THR A 6 -65.99 12.03 -33.71
C THR A 6 -66.25 11.83 -32.20
N LEU A 7 -65.96 12.94 -31.50
CA LEU A 7 -66.72 13.61 -30.45
C LEU A 7 -66.73 13.15 -28.97
N ALA A 8 -66.54 14.20 -28.16
CA ALA A 8 -67.33 14.61 -27.00
C ALA A 8 -66.79 14.29 -25.60
N ALA A 9 -66.52 15.40 -24.91
CA ALA A 9 -66.39 15.62 -23.48
C ALA A 9 -67.65 15.10 -22.71
N PRO A 10 -67.69 15.04 -21.35
CA PRO A 10 -67.61 16.24 -20.51
C PRO A 10 -66.96 16.07 -19.11
N ALA A 11 -67.07 17.18 -18.38
CA ALA A 11 -66.50 17.55 -17.10
C ALA A 11 -67.21 16.97 -15.85
N ALA A 12 -66.73 17.47 -14.69
CA ALA A 12 -67.31 17.48 -13.34
C ALA A 12 -66.77 16.36 -12.41
N SER A 13 -65.98 16.62 -11.36
CA SER A 13 -66.18 17.47 -10.17
C SER A 13 -66.65 16.65 -8.96
N LEU A 14 -65.85 16.77 -7.89
CA LEU A 14 -66.21 16.83 -6.48
C LEU A 14 -66.43 15.54 -5.68
N THR A 15 -65.99 15.71 -4.42
CA THR A 15 -66.42 15.09 -3.16
C THR A 15 -65.63 13.90 -2.62
N SER A 16 -64.82 14.21 -1.60
CA SER A 16 -64.52 13.37 -0.43
C SER A 16 -65.82 12.95 0.28
N PRO A 17 -65.78 11.91 1.13
CA PRO A 17 -65.91 12.22 2.56
C PRO A 17 -65.07 11.34 3.52
N SER A 18 -64.96 11.89 4.73
CA SER A 18 -64.36 11.40 5.98
C SER A 18 -64.90 10.07 6.52
N SER A 19 -64.09 9.40 7.35
CA SER A 19 -64.50 8.81 8.64
C SER A 19 -63.23 8.56 9.48
N THR A 20 -62.98 9.25 10.61
CA THR A 20 -63.27 8.87 12.02
C THR A 20 -62.58 7.55 12.44
N LEU A 21 -61.90 7.38 13.58
CA LEU A 21 -61.98 8.02 14.91
C LEU A 21 -60.83 7.48 15.81
N THR A 22 -60.37 8.30 16.77
CA THR A 22 -59.78 7.99 18.12
C THR A 22 -58.72 6.88 18.29
N THR A 23 -57.64 7.09 19.05
CA THR A 23 -57.69 7.15 20.52
C THR A 23 -56.39 7.74 21.10
N THR A 24 -56.56 8.64 22.08
CA THR A 24 -55.56 9.22 22.99
C THR A 24 -54.88 8.17 23.87
N THR A 25 -53.57 8.26 24.12
CA THR A 25 -52.98 8.07 25.46
C THR A 25 -51.57 8.65 25.52
N THR A 26 -51.40 9.52 26.51
CA THR A 26 -50.25 10.28 26.98
C THR A 26 -49.12 9.37 27.51
N LEU A 27 -47.85 9.72 27.27
CA LEU A 27 -46.71 9.16 28.01
C LEU A 27 -45.75 10.27 28.43
N THR A 28 -45.84 10.59 29.72
CA THR A 28 -44.93 11.44 30.49
C THR A 28 -43.72 10.59 30.96
N ARG A 29 -42.50 11.10 30.78
CA ARG A 29 -41.26 10.67 31.49
C ARG A 29 -41.43 10.84 33.02
N PRO A 30 -40.65 10.20 33.94
CA PRO A 30 -39.17 10.17 33.90
C PRO A 30 -38.39 9.02 34.63
N GLY A 31 -37.14 8.81 34.20
CA GLY A 31 -35.96 8.82 35.10
C GLY A 31 -35.53 7.58 35.91
N ILE A 32 -34.19 7.39 35.90
CA ILE A 32 -33.30 7.05 37.03
C ILE A 32 -32.64 5.65 37.07
N ARG A 33 -31.31 5.73 37.27
CA ARG A 33 -30.33 4.82 37.91
C ARG A 33 -29.53 3.84 37.05
N GLY A 34 -28.22 4.09 37.05
CA GLY A 34 -27.19 3.21 36.52
C GLY A 34 -26.97 1.97 37.37
N ARG A 35 -26.25 1.00 36.76
CA ARG A 35 -25.65 -0.10 37.48
C ARG A 35 -24.27 -0.42 36.92
N ARG A 36 -23.42 -0.77 37.87
CA ARG A 36 -21.97 -0.89 37.88
C ARG A 36 -21.44 -2.01 36.98
N ARG A 37 -20.19 -1.81 36.58
CA ARG A 37 -19.24 -2.82 36.08
C ARG A 37 -18.92 -3.87 37.15
N SER A 38 -18.94 -5.14 36.74
CA SER A 38 -18.16 -6.29 37.23
C SER A 38 -18.61 -7.46 36.35
N GLY A 39 -17.81 -8.32 35.74
CA GLY A 39 -16.40 -8.68 35.85
C GLY A 39 -16.36 -10.03 35.14
N PHE A 40 -15.59 -10.18 34.08
CA PHE A 40 -15.42 -11.46 33.41
C PHE A 40 -14.00 -11.95 33.63
N HIS A 41 -13.91 -13.04 34.37
CA HIS A 41 -12.75 -13.89 34.55
C HIS A 41 -12.19 -14.34 33.19
N ALA A 42 -10.89 -14.19 33.02
CA ALA A 42 -10.11 -14.92 32.04
C ALA A 42 -9.70 -16.28 32.63
N PRO A 43 -9.72 -17.38 31.86
CA PRO A 43 -8.84 -18.51 32.12
C PRO A 43 -7.58 -18.44 31.26
N ALA A 44 -6.49 -18.83 31.91
CA ALA A 44 -5.13 -18.90 31.44
C ALA A 44 -4.84 -20.16 30.62
N ASP A 45 -3.71 -20.07 29.91
CA ASP A 45 -2.78 -21.14 29.53
C ASP A 45 -3.23 -22.32 28.67
N THR A 46 -2.63 -22.40 27.49
CA THR A 46 -2.00 -23.66 27.06
C THR A 46 -0.79 -23.36 26.18
N ALA A 47 0.38 -23.68 26.73
CA ALA A 47 1.70 -23.44 26.16
C ALA A 47 1.97 -24.33 24.94
N SER A 48 2.57 -23.73 23.91
CA SER A 48 3.20 -24.42 22.78
C SER A 48 4.39 -25.27 23.24
N ARG A 49 4.38 -26.55 22.89
CA ARG A 49 5.59 -27.39 22.79
C ARG A 49 5.82 -27.74 21.32
N HIS A 50 6.82 -27.13 20.70
CA HIS A 50 7.45 -27.69 19.51
C HIS A 50 8.95 -27.78 19.75
N HIS A 51 9.39 -29.00 20.08
CA HIS A 51 10.76 -29.45 19.95
C HIS A 51 11.26 -29.20 18.52
N ARG A 52 12.39 -28.53 18.37
CA ARG A 52 13.22 -28.64 17.17
C ARG A 52 14.46 -29.43 17.55
N ASP A 53 14.51 -30.63 17.01
CA ASP A 53 15.65 -31.53 17.04
C ASP A 53 16.72 -31.05 16.06
N HIS A 54 17.96 -30.96 16.55
CA HIS A 54 19.14 -30.57 15.80
C HIS A 54 19.87 -31.84 15.38
N SER A 55 19.80 -32.21 14.10
CA SER A 55 20.70 -33.21 13.51
C SER A 55 20.67 -33.16 11.98
N ARG A 56 21.66 -32.51 11.35
CA ARG A 56 22.12 -32.89 10.00
C ARG A 56 23.65 -32.73 9.90
N PRO A 57 24.38 -33.74 9.40
CA PRO A 57 25.84 -33.77 9.37
C PRO A 57 26.44 -33.06 8.15
N ALA A 58 27.65 -32.53 8.33
CA ALA A 58 28.48 -31.89 7.32
C ALA A 58 29.10 -32.93 6.36
N LEU A 59 28.84 -32.79 5.06
CA LEU A 59 29.53 -33.54 4.03
C LEU A 59 30.78 -32.77 3.58
N ARG A 60 31.95 -33.29 3.96
CA ARG A 60 33.26 -32.91 3.41
C ARG A 60 33.45 -33.63 2.08
N PHE A 61 33.55 -32.88 0.99
CA PHE A 61 34.10 -33.38 -0.27
C PHE A 61 35.55 -32.94 -0.38
N ALA A 62 36.46 -33.91 -0.37
CA ALA A 62 37.84 -33.75 -0.77
C ALA A 62 37.94 -33.79 -2.30
N TYR A 63 38.66 -32.86 -2.89
CA TYR A 63 39.08 -32.94 -4.30
C TYR A 63 40.60 -33.09 -4.37
N PRO A 64 41.12 -33.84 -5.37
CA PRO A 64 42.55 -34.10 -5.50
C PRO A 64 43.27 -32.95 -6.22
N GLU A 65 44.47 -32.65 -5.74
CA GLU A 65 45.47 -31.79 -6.38
C GLU A 65 45.97 -32.39 -7.70
N PRO A 66 46.08 -31.61 -8.78
CA PRO A 66 46.92 -31.97 -9.91
C PRO A 66 48.18 -31.09 -9.99
N SER A 67 49.32 -31.76 -9.83
CA SER A 67 50.64 -31.29 -10.25
C SER A 67 50.77 -31.32 -11.78
N ALA A 68 51.12 -30.19 -12.41
CA ALA A 68 52.02 -30.16 -13.58
C ALA A 68 52.35 -28.71 -14.00
N SER A 69 53.64 -28.50 -14.22
CA SER A 69 54.33 -27.31 -14.74
C SER A 69 53.99 -27.01 -16.20
N VAL A 70 53.72 -25.73 -16.53
CA VAL A 70 53.88 -25.17 -17.89
C VAL A 70 54.45 -23.76 -17.80
N THR A 71 55.51 -23.53 -18.57
CA THR A 71 56.30 -22.30 -18.65
C THR A 71 55.58 -21.19 -19.43
N THR A 72 55.75 -19.99 -18.89
CA THR A 72 55.30 -18.64 -19.27
C THR A 72 55.34 -18.28 -20.76
N THR A 73 54.27 -17.65 -21.24
CA THR A 73 54.33 -16.54 -22.20
C THR A 73 53.39 -15.45 -21.68
N SER A 74 53.97 -14.35 -21.21
CA SER A 74 53.28 -13.26 -20.54
C SER A 74 52.45 -12.45 -21.53
N LEU A 75 51.12 -12.57 -21.43
CA LEU A 75 50.19 -11.55 -21.88
C LEU A 75 50.19 -10.40 -20.86
N PRO A 76 50.08 -9.13 -21.29
CA PRO A 76 49.96 -8.02 -20.35
C PRO A 76 48.69 -8.18 -19.53
N GLU A 77 48.83 -8.14 -18.20
CA GLU A 77 47.71 -8.28 -17.27
C GLU A 77 46.63 -7.22 -17.53
N PRO A 78 45.34 -7.58 -17.41
CA PRO A 78 44.30 -6.57 -17.35
C PRO A 78 44.54 -5.74 -16.09
N ILE A 79 44.70 -4.43 -16.25
CA ILE A 79 44.84 -3.48 -15.14
C ILE A 79 43.67 -3.73 -14.18
N ASP A 80 43.96 -4.33 -13.02
CA ASP A 80 42.97 -4.55 -11.98
C ASP A 80 42.52 -3.17 -11.47
N ARG A 81 41.26 -2.85 -11.76
CA ARG A 81 40.63 -1.59 -11.38
C ARG A 81 39.82 -1.73 -10.09
N ARG A 82 40.06 -2.74 -9.27
CA ARG A 82 39.45 -2.89 -7.94
C ARG A 82 40.23 -2.06 -6.90
N PHE A 83 39.52 -1.53 -5.90
CA PHE A 83 40.18 -1.02 -4.70
C PHE A 83 40.73 -2.20 -3.90
N ASP A 84 41.96 -2.09 -3.42
CA ASP A 84 42.42 -3.01 -2.38
C ASP A 84 41.51 -2.85 -1.17
N SER A 85 41.02 -3.99 -0.65
CA SER A 85 40.14 -4.06 0.53
C SER A 85 40.72 -3.31 1.74
N ASP A 86 42.03 -3.08 1.75
CA ASP A 86 42.77 -2.40 2.80
C ASP A 86 42.63 -0.87 2.75
N GLU A 87 42.48 -0.23 1.57
CA GLU A 87 42.29 1.23 1.46
C GLU A 87 40.87 1.67 1.89
N LEU A 88 39.84 0.92 1.47
CA LEU A 88 38.45 1.07 1.96
C LEU A 88 38.36 0.77 3.46
N GLY A 89 39.18 -0.17 3.95
CA GLY A 89 39.27 -0.53 5.36
C GLY A 89 39.96 0.52 6.25
N HIS A 90 40.89 1.31 5.71
CA HIS A 90 41.55 2.41 6.42
C HIS A 90 40.65 3.64 6.57
N LEU A 91 39.90 4.01 5.54
CA LEU A 91 38.92 5.11 5.59
C LEU A 91 37.75 4.83 6.55
N ARG A 92 37.46 3.55 6.80
CA ARG A 92 36.45 3.13 7.79
C ARG A 92 36.95 3.20 9.24
N ARG A 93 38.28 3.23 9.43
CA ARG A 93 38.95 3.25 10.75
C ARG A 93 39.32 4.66 11.20
N GLU A 94 39.69 5.55 10.28
CA GLU A 94 40.00 6.96 10.59
C GLU A 94 39.35 7.91 9.57
N PRO A 95 38.17 8.49 9.86
CA PRO A 95 37.47 9.36 8.93
C PRO A 95 38.09 10.75 8.92
N SER A 96 39.02 11.01 7.99
CA SER A 96 39.41 12.38 7.61
C SER A 96 38.47 12.90 6.51
N PRO A 97 37.86 14.09 6.67
CA PRO A 97 37.02 14.68 5.65
C PRO A 97 37.78 15.00 4.35
N GLU A 98 39.07 15.28 4.42
CA GLU A 98 39.95 15.53 3.26
C GLU A 98 40.23 14.23 2.49
N ALA A 99 40.50 13.14 3.20
CA ALA A 99 40.72 11.82 2.60
C ALA A 99 39.43 11.31 1.91
N ALA A 100 38.27 11.56 2.52
CA ALA A 100 36.95 11.27 1.95
C ALA A 100 36.66 12.03 0.65
N VAL A 101 37.06 13.30 0.56
CA VAL A 101 36.91 14.13 -0.65
C VAL A 101 37.90 13.70 -1.73
N SER A 102 39.15 13.38 -1.36
CA SER A 102 40.15 12.83 -2.28
C SER A 102 39.70 11.49 -2.87
N LEU A 103 39.12 10.59 -2.05
CA LEU A 103 38.55 9.33 -2.53
C LEU A 103 37.39 9.59 -3.51
N LEU A 104 36.49 10.53 -3.19
CA LEU A 104 35.42 10.95 -4.09
C LEU A 104 35.97 11.47 -5.43
N ASP A 105 37.04 12.25 -5.42
CA ASP A 105 37.71 12.77 -6.62
C ASP A 105 38.39 11.65 -7.44
N GLN A 106 38.97 10.66 -6.78
CA GLN A 106 39.57 9.49 -7.44
C GLN A 106 38.49 8.58 -8.06
N LEU A 107 37.39 8.32 -7.35
CA LEU A 107 36.24 7.59 -7.87
C LEU A 107 35.59 8.32 -9.05
N LEU A 108 35.57 9.66 -9.00
CA LEU A 108 35.11 10.53 -10.09
C LEU A 108 36.00 10.46 -11.33
N GLN A 109 37.33 10.44 -11.15
CA GLN A 109 38.31 10.41 -12.23
C GLN A 109 38.37 9.06 -12.95
N ARG A 110 38.07 7.95 -12.25
CA ARG A 110 38.03 6.59 -12.83
C ARG A 110 36.87 6.38 -13.82
N GLY A 111 35.91 7.30 -13.85
CA GLY A 111 34.95 7.45 -14.94
C GLY A 111 34.16 6.19 -15.27
N SER A 112 33.19 5.83 -14.44
CA SER A 112 31.93 5.14 -14.82
C SER A 112 31.10 4.88 -13.56
N ALA A 113 30.01 5.62 -13.37
CA ALA A 113 29.01 5.34 -12.33
C ALA A 113 28.30 3.97 -12.52
N GLU A 114 28.58 3.29 -13.63
CA GLU A 114 28.03 2.00 -14.01
C GLU A 114 28.60 0.82 -13.21
N GLN A 115 29.80 0.97 -12.61
CA GLN A 115 30.50 -0.12 -11.91
C GLN A 115 30.47 0.00 -10.37
N LEU A 116 29.86 1.04 -9.80
CA LEU A 116 29.84 1.21 -8.35
C LEU A 116 28.91 0.19 -7.68
N GLU A 117 29.48 -0.72 -6.92
CA GLU A 117 28.75 -1.71 -6.14
C GLU A 117 27.96 -1.04 -5.00
N PRO A 118 26.88 -1.66 -4.48
CA PRO A 118 26.08 -1.09 -3.39
C PRO A 118 26.90 -0.70 -2.14
N GLU A 119 27.99 -1.42 -1.87
CA GLU A 119 28.90 -1.13 -0.75
C GLU A 119 29.70 0.16 -0.96
N GLU A 120 30.18 0.39 -2.19
CA GLU A 120 30.92 1.60 -2.57
C GLU A 120 29.98 2.83 -2.57
N GLN A 121 28.74 2.66 -3.01
CA GLN A 121 27.70 3.68 -2.91
C GLN A 121 27.41 4.04 -1.45
N ALA A 122 27.37 3.05 -0.55
CA ALA A 122 27.16 3.27 0.88
C ALA A 122 28.35 3.97 1.54
N ALA A 123 29.58 3.57 1.20
CA ALA A 123 30.81 4.20 1.67
C ALA A 123 30.89 5.67 1.21
N LEU A 124 30.56 5.94 -0.05
CA LEU A 124 30.52 7.30 -0.60
C LEU A 124 29.52 8.20 0.14
N LEU A 125 28.31 7.71 0.40
CA LEU A 125 27.30 8.48 1.13
C LEU A 125 27.67 8.65 2.61
N GLN A 126 28.41 7.71 3.20
CA GLN A 126 28.94 7.84 4.55
C GLN A 126 30.02 8.92 4.62
N ALA A 127 30.97 8.92 3.69
CA ALA A 127 31.96 9.97 3.53
C ALA A 127 31.33 11.38 3.34
N CYS A 128 30.23 11.48 2.58
CA CYS A 128 29.47 12.73 2.45
C CYS A 128 28.78 13.15 3.77
N ALA A 129 28.39 12.19 4.60
CA ALA A 129 27.80 12.46 5.91
C ALA A 129 28.86 13.00 6.89
N ASP A 130 30.05 12.41 6.88
CA ASP A 130 31.16 12.73 7.79
C ASP A 130 31.76 14.10 7.44
N THR A 131 31.89 14.42 6.15
CA THR A 131 32.36 15.75 5.66
C THR A 131 31.38 16.89 5.88
N ARG A 132 30.10 16.59 6.14
CA ARG A 132 29.00 17.56 6.29
C ARG A 132 28.93 18.63 5.19
N SER A 133 29.44 18.31 3.99
CA SER A 133 29.58 19.26 2.88
C SER A 133 28.47 19.06 1.85
N LEU A 134 27.68 20.11 1.61
CA LEU A 134 26.67 20.12 0.55
C LEU A 134 27.31 20.00 -0.85
N ALA A 135 28.53 20.51 -1.04
CA ALA A 135 29.23 20.41 -2.32
C ALA A 135 29.59 18.95 -2.64
N SER A 136 30.13 18.21 -1.66
CA SER A 136 30.44 16.79 -1.79
C SER A 136 29.19 15.97 -2.06
N LEU A 137 28.10 16.23 -1.32
CA LEU A 137 26.82 15.54 -1.50
C LEU A 137 26.19 15.81 -2.88
N ARG A 138 26.25 17.05 -3.39
CA ARG A 138 25.76 17.38 -4.75
C ARG A 138 26.57 16.70 -5.84
N ARG A 139 27.89 16.57 -5.66
CA ARG A 139 28.75 15.84 -6.59
C ARG A 139 28.43 14.35 -6.59
N ALA A 140 28.33 13.73 -5.42
CA ALA A 140 27.93 12.33 -5.27
C ALA A 140 26.53 12.08 -5.87
N HIS A 141 25.56 12.98 -5.62
CA HIS A 141 24.22 12.86 -6.19
C HIS A 141 24.22 12.92 -7.72
N ARG A 142 24.98 13.84 -8.34
CA ARG A 142 25.10 13.91 -9.81
C ARG A 142 25.67 12.63 -10.41
N LEU A 143 26.67 12.03 -9.77
CA LEU A 143 27.25 10.76 -10.25
C LEU A 143 26.27 9.61 -10.18
N LEU A 144 25.53 9.50 -9.08
CA LEU A 144 24.54 8.45 -8.92
C LEU A 144 23.35 8.65 -9.87
N SER A 145 23.09 9.89 -10.29
CA SER A 145 21.99 10.26 -11.19
C SER A 145 22.36 10.22 -12.68
N SER A 146 23.63 10.29 -13.05
CA SER A 146 24.09 10.27 -14.45
C SER A 146 24.06 8.87 -15.09
N ARG A 147 23.42 7.89 -14.46
CA ARG A 147 23.30 6.52 -14.99
C ARG A 147 22.25 6.49 -16.11
N PRO A 148 22.61 6.21 -17.37
CA PRO A 148 21.61 5.99 -18.41
C PRO A 148 20.81 4.73 -18.10
N GLY A 149 19.48 4.85 -17.96
CA GLY A 149 18.56 3.70 -17.91
C GLY A 149 18.39 2.97 -16.56
N SER A 150 19.08 3.35 -15.47
CA SER A 150 18.83 2.77 -14.14
C SER A 150 18.38 3.82 -13.13
N SER A 151 17.14 3.67 -12.64
CA SER A 151 16.64 4.44 -11.51
C SER A 151 17.52 4.17 -10.28
N ILE A 152 17.96 5.21 -9.58
CA ILE A 152 18.70 5.08 -8.30
C ILE A 152 17.91 4.15 -7.36
N PRO A 153 18.54 3.12 -6.77
CA PRO A 153 17.87 2.24 -5.81
C PRO A 153 17.22 3.04 -4.67
N ALA A 154 16.00 2.66 -4.29
CA ALA A 154 15.24 3.37 -3.27
C ALA A 154 16.00 3.62 -1.94
N PRO A 155 16.82 2.69 -1.42
CA PRO A 155 17.60 2.91 -0.20
C PRO A 155 18.65 4.02 -0.34
N VAL A 156 19.35 4.07 -1.48
CA VAL A 156 20.39 5.06 -1.79
C VAL A 156 19.75 6.45 -1.91
N LEU A 157 18.63 6.53 -2.63
CA LEU A 157 17.88 7.77 -2.83
C LEU A 157 17.34 8.33 -1.51
N HIS A 158 16.79 7.47 -0.63
CA HIS A 158 16.34 7.89 0.69
C HIS A 158 17.48 8.42 1.56
N ARG A 159 18.67 7.80 1.46
CA ARG A 159 19.86 8.24 2.21
C ARG A 159 20.37 9.58 1.72
N ILE A 160 20.45 9.82 0.41
CA ILE A 160 20.78 11.13 -0.19
C ILE A 160 19.79 12.20 0.29
N ALA A 161 18.48 11.94 0.20
CA ALA A 161 17.45 12.88 0.66
C ALA A 161 17.59 13.20 2.16
N THR A 162 17.87 12.18 2.98
CA THR A 162 18.11 12.35 4.42
C THR A 162 19.34 13.21 4.69
N LEU A 163 20.43 13.04 3.94
CA LEU A 163 21.64 13.85 4.09
C LEU A 163 21.38 15.31 3.68
N TYR A 164 20.66 15.57 2.60
CA TYR A 164 20.28 16.93 2.23
C TYR A 164 19.41 17.61 3.30
N LEU A 165 18.49 16.88 3.91
CA LEU A 165 17.68 17.38 5.04
C LEU A 165 18.56 17.71 6.25
N LYS A 166 19.48 16.81 6.62
CA LYS A 166 20.42 17.03 7.74
C LYS A 166 21.34 18.22 7.52
N LEU A 167 21.68 18.53 6.26
CA LEU A 167 22.49 19.68 5.86
C LEU A 167 21.66 20.94 5.55
N GLY A 168 20.34 20.91 5.78
CA GLY A 168 19.46 22.07 5.61
C GLY A 168 19.05 22.39 4.17
N ALA A 169 19.51 21.62 3.18
CA ALA A 169 19.18 21.79 1.76
C ALA A 169 17.83 21.14 1.40
N ARG A 170 16.73 21.68 1.95
CA ARG A 170 15.37 21.18 1.74
C ARG A 170 14.95 21.11 0.27
N GLY A 171 15.37 22.08 -0.55
CA GLY A 171 15.07 22.11 -1.99
C GLY A 171 15.72 20.96 -2.76
N ASP A 172 16.95 20.59 -2.40
CA ASP A 172 17.67 19.49 -3.05
C ASP A 172 17.12 18.14 -2.57
N ALA A 173 16.78 18.00 -1.28
CA ALA A 173 16.07 16.83 -0.76
C ALA A 173 14.73 16.60 -1.47
N ARG A 174 13.98 17.68 -1.71
CA ARG A 174 12.71 17.64 -2.44
C ARG A 174 12.92 17.17 -3.88
N ARG A 175 13.88 17.75 -4.60
CA ARG A 175 14.24 17.34 -5.97
C ARG A 175 14.60 15.86 -6.06
N VAL A 176 15.44 15.35 -5.16
CA VAL A 176 15.81 13.93 -5.10
C VAL A 176 14.59 13.01 -4.94
N LEU A 177 13.61 13.42 -4.14
CA LEU A 177 12.38 12.63 -3.91
C LEU A 177 11.36 12.76 -5.05
N GLU A 178 11.39 13.87 -5.78
CA GLU A 178 10.51 14.20 -6.91
C GLU A 178 11.05 13.69 -8.26
N GLU A 179 12.38 13.60 -8.44
CA GLU A 179 13.08 13.06 -9.63
C GLU A 179 12.93 11.55 -9.81
N ARG A 180 12.08 10.91 -9.01
CA ARG A 180 11.67 9.54 -9.31
C ARG A 180 10.89 9.56 -10.62
N PRO A 181 11.20 8.68 -11.59
CA PRO A 181 10.17 8.18 -12.47
C PRO A 181 9.26 7.32 -11.59
N ARG A 182 8.41 7.96 -10.76
CA ARG A 182 7.22 7.29 -10.27
C ARG A 182 6.38 7.09 -11.50
N ARG A 183 6.51 5.92 -12.11
CA ARG A 183 5.44 5.21 -12.81
C ARG A 183 4.48 6.13 -13.56
N ARG A 184 4.95 7.08 -14.40
CA ARG A 184 4.01 7.97 -15.09
C ARG A 184 3.00 7.16 -15.92
N GLU A 185 3.45 6.05 -16.46
CA GLU A 185 2.62 5.09 -17.19
C GLU A 185 1.69 4.29 -16.27
N GLU A 186 2.16 3.75 -15.13
CA GLU A 186 1.26 3.00 -14.23
C GLU A 186 0.26 3.93 -13.51
N ASP A 187 0.69 5.14 -13.12
CA ASP A 187 -0.19 6.17 -12.54
C ASP A 187 -1.20 6.68 -13.57
N ALA A 188 -0.81 6.82 -14.86
CA ALA A 188 -1.74 7.13 -15.94
C ALA A 188 -2.74 6.00 -16.20
N ALA A 189 -2.29 4.73 -16.18
CA ALA A 189 -3.17 3.58 -16.33
C ALA A 189 -4.14 3.42 -15.15
N VAL A 190 -3.68 3.68 -13.92
CA VAL A 190 -4.53 3.72 -12.71
C VAL A 190 -5.53 4.86 -12.79
N GLN A 191 -5.07 6.04 -13.23
CA GLN A 191 -5.92 7.22 -13.40
C GLN A 191 -6.98 7.03 -14.48
N ALA A 192 -6.65 6.34 -15.58
CA ALA A 192 -7.57 6.04 -16.68
C ALA A 192 -8.76 5.18 -16.21
N LYS A 193 -8.53 4.21 -15.31
CA LYS A 193 -9.58 3.32 -14.79
C LYS A 193 -10.39 3.92 -13.63
N ARG A 194 -10.04 5.12 -13.17
CA ARG A 194 -10.71 5.77 -12.03
C ARG A 194 -12.21 6.00 -12.29
N PRO A 195 -12.66 6.56 -13.44
CA PRO A 195 -14.08 6.77 -13.70
C PRO A 195 -14.87 5.45 -13.72
N GLU A 196 -14.29 4.41 -14.31
CA GLU A 196 -14.87 3.06 -14.37
C GLU A 196 -15.02 2.46 -12.97
N ALA A 197 -14.02 2.62 -12.10
CA ALA A 197 -14.11 2.15 -10.72
C ALA A 197 -15.24 2.86 -9.93
N TYR A 198 -15.42 4.17 -10.13
CA TYR A 198 -16.53 4.90 -9.49
C TYR A 198 -17.89 4.49 -10.04
N ALA A 199 -18.00 4.22 -11.34
CA ALA A 199 -19.21 3.65 -11.93
C ALA A 199 -19.49 2.25 -11.36
N LYS A 200 -18.45 1.40 -11.25
CA LYS A 200 -18.56 0.06 -10.70
C LYS A 200 -18.97 0.07 -9.23
N VAL A 201 -18.50 1.02 -8.42
CA VAL A 201 -18.98 1.18 -7.03
C VAL A 201 -20.49 1.43 -6.99
N ARG A 202 -21.03 2.30 -7.86
CA ARG A 202 -22.47 2.59 -7.92
C ARG A 202 -23.26 1.35 -8.34
N GLU A 203 -22.78 0.64 -9.36
CA GLU A 203 -23.37 -0.62 -9.83
C GLU A 203 -23.40 -1.67 -8.70
N LEU A 204 -22.27 -1.91 -8.03
CA LEU A 204 -22.17 -2.82 -6.90
C LEU A 204 -23.11 -2.40 -5.77
N HIS A 205 -23.19 -1.11 -5.46
CA HIS A 205 -24.09 -0.61 -4.42
C HIS A 205 -25.56 -0.96 -4.73
N ALA A 206 -25.98 -0.78 -5.98
CA ALA A 206 -27.32 -1.17 -6.41
C ALA A 206 -27.54 -2.70 -6.31
N GLN A 207 -26.56 -3.50 -6.72
CA GLN A 207 -26.64 -4.98 -6.64
C GLN A 207 -26.74 -5.49 -5.20
N ILE A 208 -25.90 -4.98 -4.29
CA ILE A 208 -25.95 -5.42 -2.90
C ILE A 208 -27.21 -4.91 -2.19
N ARG A 209 -27.72 -3.72 -2.56
CA ARG A 209 -29.02 -3.21 -2.07
C ARG A 209 -30.15 -4.16 -2.46
N ALA A 210 -30.17 -4.61 -3.72
CA ALA A 210 -31.12 -5.63 -4.18
C ALA A 210 -30.94 -6.98 -3.47
N ALA A 211 -29.73 -7.30 -3.03
CA ALA A 211 -29.42 -8.48 -2.22
C ALA A 211 -29.66 -8.30 -0.70
N GLY A 212 -30.27 -7.18 -0.26
CA GLY A 212 -30.64 -6.94 1.14
C GLY A 212 -29.64 -6.10 1.96
N TYR A 213 -28.66 -5.45 1.33
CA TYR A 213 -27.76 -4.52 2.02
C TYR A 213 -28.51 -3.26 2.48
N VAL A 214 -28.39 -2.94 3.76
CA VAL A 214 -28.85 -1.66 4.35
C VAL A 214 -27.63 -0.94 4.94
N PRO A 215 -27.34 0.32 4.52
CA PRO A 215 -26.23 1.08 5.07
C PRO A 215 -26.37 1.34 6.57
N ASP A 216 -25.30 1.09 7.32
CA ASP A 216 -25.24 1.40 8.75
C ASP A 216 -24.49 2.71 9.00
N THR A 217 -25.24 3.82 8.99
CA THR A 217 -24.72 5.20 9.07
C THR A 217 -24.02 5.53 10.39
N ARG A 218 -24.14 4.69 11.42
CA ARG A 218 -23.38 4.82 12.69
C ARG A 218 -21.86 4.76 12.50
N HIS A 219 -21.41 4.21 11.36
CA HIS A 219 -20.01 4.13 10.98
C HIS A 219 -19.47 5.41 10.31
N VAL A 220 -20.29 6.45 10.18
CA VAL A 220 -19.88 7.78 9.71
C VAL A 220 -19.99 8.76 10.87
N LEU A 221 -18.85 9.26 11.34
CA LEU A 221 -18.78 10.16 12.50
C LEU A 221 -19.01 11.64 12.16
N HIS A 222 -19.09 11.97 10.86
CA HIS A 222 -19.36 13.33 10.43
C HIS A 222 -20.82 13.70 10.72
N ASP A 223 -21.03 14.89 11.26
CA ASP A 223 -22.35 15.44 11.53
C ASP A 223 -22.94 16.03 10.24
N ILE A 224 -23.54 15.14 9.44
CA ILE A 224 -24.16 15.43 8.14
C ILE A 224 -25.49 14.67 8.05
N ASP A 225 -26.31 14.99 7.05
CA ASP A 225 -27.58 14.31 6.82
C ASP A 225 -27.40 12.80 6.57
N GLU A 226 -28.40 12.00 6.92
CA GLU A 226 -28.34 10.54 6.84
C GLU A 226 -28.12 10.04 5.40
N ASP A 227 -28.68 10.73 4.40
CA ASP A 227 -28.45 10.40 2.99
C ASP A 227 -26.99 10.65 2.60
N ALA A 228 -26.37 11.73 3.09
CA ALA A 228 -24.96 12.01 2.90
C ALA A 228 -24.07 10.99 3.61
N LYS A 229 -24.43 10.53 4.82
CA LYS A 229 -23.73 9.42 5.49
C LYS A 229 -23.81 8.14 4.67
N ALA A 230 -24.99 7.78 4.17
CA ALA A 230 -25.16 6.60 3.32
C ALA A 230 -24.33 6.69 2.04
N ARG A 231 -24.27 7.87 1.40
CA ARG A 231 -23.38 8.12 0.26
C ARG A 231 -21.90 8.02 0.63
N ALA A 232 -21.49 8.52 1.79
CA ALA A 232 -20.11 8.43 2.26
C ALA A 232 -19.65 6.98 2.44
N LEU A 233 -20.49 6.13 3.04
CA LEU A 233 -20.22 4.69 3.19
C LEU A 233 -19.99 4.00 1.84
N MET A 234 -20.75 4.39 0.81
CA MET A 234 -20.61 3.85 -0.55
C MET A 234 -19.21 4.08 -1.11
N TYR A 235 -18.56 5.19 -0.75
CA TYR A 235 -17.23 5.59 -1.24
C TYR A 235 -16.10 5.33 -0.24
N HIS A 236 -16.31 4.48 0.76
CA HIS A 236 -15.21 4.00 1.59
C HIS A 236 -14.11 3.35 0.74
N SER A 237 -12.86 3.51 1.19
CA SER A 237 -11.66 3.05 0.48
C SER A 237 -11.70 1.58 0.08
N GLU A 238 -12.27 0.72 0.92
CA GLU A 238 -12.41 -0.72 0.68
C GLU A 238 -13.27 -1.00 -0.55
N ARG A 239 -14.40 -0.29 -0.67
CA ARG A 239 -15.34 -0.48 -1.79
C ARG A 239 -14.74 0.01 -3.09
N LEU A 240 -14.07 1.16 -3.05
CA LEU A 240 -13.35 1.71 -4.20
C LEU A 240 -12.22 0.77 -4.64
N ALA A 241 -11.44 0.23 -3.70
CA ALA A 241 -10.37 -0.73 -4.00
C ALA A 241 -10.91 -2.01 -4.63
N ILE A 242 -12.01 -2.56 -4.10
CA ILE A 242 -12.66 -3.75 -4.68
C ILE A 242 -13.20 -3.45 -6.08
N ALA A 243 -13.91 -2.34 -6.25
CA ALA A 243 -14.46 -1.95 -7.54
C ALA A 243 -13.36 -1.76 -8.60
N PHE A 244 -12.26 -1.09 -8.24
CA PHE A 244 -11.09 -0.98 -9.10
C PHE A 244 -10.50 -2.36 -9.44
N GLY A 245 -10.40 -3.25 -8.44
CA GLY A 245 -9.94 -4.63 -8.63
C GLY A 245 -10.82 -5.41 -9.60
N LEU A 246 -12.14 -5.28 -9.51
CA LEU A 246 -13.09 -5.93 -10.42
C LEU A 246 -12.98 -5.42 -11.86
N VAL A 247 -12.80 -4.12 -12.06
CA VAL A 247 -12.60 -3.53 -13.39
C VAL A 247 -11.24 -3.91 -13.96
N SER A 248 -10.24 -4.11 -13.10
CA SER A 248 -8.86 -4.34 -13.54
C SER A 248 -8.49 -5.81 -13.71
N THR A 249 -9.36 -6.75 -13.35
CA THR A 249 -9.05 -8.19 -13.36
C THR A 249 -10.17 -9.00 -14.02
N SER A 250 -9.79 -10.09 -14.69
CA SER A 250 -10.75 -10.98 -15.33
C SER A 250 -11.76 -11.58 -14.32
N PRO A 251 -13.00 -11.86 -14.74
CA PRO A 251 -14.01 -12.54 -13.94
C PRO A 251 -13.47 -13.78 -13.20
N GLY A 252 -13.91 -14.00 -11.96
CA GLY A 252 -13.47 -15.11 -11.12
C GLY A 252 -12.11 -14.90 -10.42
N THR A 253 -11.27 -13.95 -10.87
CA THR A 253 -9.97 -13.69 -10.23
C THR A 253 -10.15 -13.22 -8.78
N PRO A 254 -9.54 -13.91 -7.79
CA PRO A 254 -9.61 -13.49 -6.39
C PRO A 254 -9.01 -12.10 -6.19
N LEU A 255 -9.66 -11.27 -5.38
CA LEU A 255 -9.19 -9.92 -5.08
C LEU A 255 -8.50 -9.87 -3.73
N ARG A 256 -7.40 -9.10 -3.64
CA ARG A 256 -6.67 -8.86 -2.39
C ARG A 256 -6.61 -7.36 -2.12
N VAL A 257 -7.14 -6.94 -0.98
CA VAL A 257 -7.16 -5.53 -0.55
C VAL A 257 -6.36 -5.39 0.74
N MET A 258 -5.38 -4.49 0.73
CA MET A 258 -4.53 -4.20 1.89
C MET A 258 -4.95 -2.86 2.48
N LYS A 259 -5.35 -2.86 3.75
CA LYS A 259 -5.78 -1.66 4.47
C LYS A 259 -4.93 -1.45 5.74
N ASN A 260 -4.58 -0.19 5.99
CA ASN A 260 -3.79 0.21 7.17
C ASN A 260 -4.67 0.48 8.42
N LEU A 261 -5.98 0.56 8.24
CA LEU A 261 -6.98 0.75 9.29
C LEU A 261 -7.89 -0.47 9.37
N ARG A 262 -8.45 -0.72 10.55
CA ARG A 262 -9.48 -1.75 10.77
C ARG A 262 -10.65 -1.52 9.82
N ILE A 263 -11.21 -2.59 9.25
CA ILE A 263 -12.42 -2.51 8.44
C ILE A 263 -13.61 -2.08 9.32
N CYS A 264 -14.45 -1.16 8.84
CA CYS A 264 -15.66 -0.80 9.58
C CYS A 264 -16.74 -1.89 9.41
N GLY A 265 -17.69 -1.98 10.34
CA GLY A 265 -18.74 -3.01 10.31
C GLY A 265 -19.63 -2.94 9.08
N ASP A 266 -19.96 -1.73 8.63
CA ASP A 266 -20.71 -1.52 7.39
C ASP A 266 -19.95 -2.02 6.15
N CYS A 267 -18.66 -1.68 6.00
CA CYS A 267 -17.82 -2.21 4.91
C CYS A 267 -17.72 -3.73 5.00
N HIS A 268 -17.52 -4.28 6.20
CA HIS A 268 -17.43 -5.72 6.40
C HIS A 268 -18.68 -6.44 5.87
N ASN A 269 -19.88 -5.94 6.20
CA ASN A 269 -21.14 -6.50 5.71
C ASN A 269 -21.34 -6.30 4.20
N ALA A 270 -20.98 -5.13 3.67
CA ALA A 270 -21.06 -4.89 2.23
C ALA A 270 -20.12 -5.82 1.44
N VAL A 271 -18.89 -6.05 1.90
CA VAL A 271 -17.93 -6.91 1.20
C VAL A 271 -18.40 -8.37 1.14
N LYS A 272 -19.05 -8.88 2.18
CA LYS A 272 -19.72 -10.20 2.11
C LYS A 272 -20.68 -10.29 0.93
N LEU A 273 -21.57 -9.30 0.82
CA LEU A 273 -22.58 -9.27 -0.25
C LEU A 273 -21.92 -9.04 -1.62
N ILE A 274 -20.88 -8.21 -1.70
CA ILE A 274 -20.12 -8.04 -2.94
C ILE A 274 -19.49 -9.36 -3.38
N ALA A 275 -18.86 -10.11 -2.45
CA ALA A 275 -18.29 -11.42 -2.74
C ALA A 275 -19.36 -12.40 -3.28
N LYS A 276 -20.56 -12.38 -2.68
CA LYS A 276 -21.71 -13.19 -3.12
C LYS A 276 -22.20 -12.80 -4.52
N VAL A 277 -22.53 -11.53 -4.77
CA VAL A 277 -23.13 -11.10 -6.05
C VAL A 277 -22.14 -11.13 -7.21
N THR A 278 -20.84 -10.99 -6.93
CA THR A 278 -19.79 -11.09 -7.96
C THR A 278 -19.27 -12.51 -8.16
N GLY A 279 -19.61 -13.45 -7.26
CA GLY A 279 -19.09 -14.82 -7.27
C GLY A 279 -17.57 -14.88 -7.10
N ARG A 280 -16.96 -13.90 -6.41
CA ARG A 280 -15.51 -13.80 -6.24
C ARG A 280 -15.10 -13.92 -4.78
N GLU A 281 -13.99 -14.63 -4.54
CA GLU A 281 -13.29 -14.54 -3.26
C GLU A 281 -12.61 -13.17 -3.13
N ILE A 282 -12.83 -12.52 -1.99
CA ILE A 282 -12.19 -11.24 -1.66
C ILE A 282 -11.47 -11.43 -0.34
N VAL A 283 -10.16 -11.17 -0.34
CA VAL A 283 -9.34 -11.19 0.88
C VAL A 283 -8.99 -9.77 1.25
N VAL A 284 -9.41 -9.33 2.44
CA VAL A 284 -9.06 -8.02 2.98
C VAL A 284 -8.13 -8.22 4.17
N ARG A 285 -6.91 -7.69 4.07
CA ARG A 285 -6.00 -7.58 5.22
C ARG A 285 -6.16 -6.20 5.82
N ASP A 286 -6.59 -6.14 7.07
CA ASP A 286 -6.54 -4.91 7.85
C ASP A 286 -5.34 -4.92 8.82
N ASN A 287 -5.30 -3.97 9.76
CA ASN A 287 -4.22 -3.87 10.74
C ASN A 287 -4.32 -4.87 11.90
N LYS A 288 -5.36 -5.70 11.95
CA LYS A 288 -5.57 -6.72 13.00
C LYS A 288 -5.51 -8.14 12.44
N ARG A 289 -6.11 -8.40 11.28
CA ARG A 289 -6.29 -9.75 10.75
C ARG A 289 -6.54 -9.78 9.24
N PHE A 290 -6.65 -11.00 8.72
CA PHE A 290 -7.16 -11.27 7.38
C PHE A 290 -8.64 -11.65 7.46
N HIS A 291 -9.43 -11.07 6.57
CA HIS A 291 -10.83 -11.37 6.36
C HIS A 291 -10.95 -12.05 5.00
N HIS A 292 -11.42 -13.29 4.98
CA HIS A 292 -11.70 -14.02 3.74
C HIS A 292 -13.20 -14.00 3.50
N PHE A 293 -13.62 -13.28 2.46
CA PHE A 293 -15.00 -13.14 2.07
C PHE A 293 -15.31 -14.06 0.91
N LYS A 294 -16.30 -14.94 1.10
CA LYS A 294 -16.76 -15.89 0.09
C LYS A 294 -18.23 -16.23 0.34
N ASP A 295 -19.03 -16.28 -0.73
CA ASP A 295 -20.44 -16.71 -0.71
C ASP A 295 -21.32 -16.00 0.34
N GLY A 296 -21.02 -14.73 0.66
CA GLY A 296 -21.78 -13.95 1.63
C GLY A 296 -21.34 -14.12 3.09
N ALA A 297 -20.26 -14.86 3.35
CA ALA A 297 -19.70 -15.06 4.67
C ALA A 297 -18.27 -14.47 4.76
N CYS A 298 -17.82 -14.26 6.00
CA CYS A 298 -16.44 -13.89 6.31
C CYS A 298 -15.84 -14.88 7.30
N SER A 299 -14.57 -15.24 7.10
CA SER A 299 -13.84 -16.15 8.01
C SER A 299 -13.69 -15.64 9.44
N CYS A 300 -13.90 -14.35 9.70
CA CYS A 300 -13.72 -13.77 11.04
C CYS A 300 -14.93 -13.93 11.97
N GLY A 301 -16.05 -14.49 11.49
CA GLY A 301 -17.25 -14.71 12.30
C GLY A 301 -17.85 -13.40 12.83
N ASP A 302 -17.80 -12.33 12.04
CA ASP A 302 -18.37 -11.01 12.36
C ASP A 302 -17.69 -10.27 13.52
N TYR A 303 -16.38 -10.45 13.68
CA TYR A 303 -15.58 -9.71 14.65
C TYR A 303 -14.90 -8.43 14.11
N TRP A 304 -15.25 -8.01 12.89
CA TRP A 304 -14.67 -6.90 12.07
C TRP A 304 -13.75 -5.97 12.84
#